data_AF-J9E4S9-F1
#
_entry.id   AF-J9E4S9-F1
#
_cell.length_a   1.000
_cell.length_b   1.000
_cell.length_c   1.000
_cell.angle_alpha   90.00
_cell.angle_beta   90.00
_cell.angle_gamma   90.00
#
_symmetry.space_group_name_H-M   'P 1'
#
loop_
_entity.id
_entity.type
_entity.pdbx_description
1 polymer ?
#
loop_
_entity_poly.entity_id
_entity_poly.type
_entity_poly.pdbx_seq_one_letter_code
_entity_poly.pdbx_strand_id
1 'polypeptide(L)' 'MLLQSTILDSENFYQMVNDNVGRSPLHYAACTARLECCEVLLDEKLGLPVDQKDRNGHTPLMCAAASCYPD' A
#
# COMPACT_ATOMS: atom_id res chain seq x y z
N MET A 1 -32.91 -1.90 -11.13
CA MET A 1 -32.48 -0.79 -10.25
C MET A 1 -31.32 -1.28 -9.41
N LEU A 2 -30.23 -0.52 -9.44
CA LEU A 2 -28.89 -0.74 -8.92
C LEU A 2 -28.84 -1.28 -7.47
N LEU A 3 -28.62 -2.59 -7.28
CA LEU A 3 -28.28 -3.18 -5.97
C LEU A 3 -27.07 -4.13 -5.99
N GLN A 4 -26.35 -4.23 -7.11
CA GLN A 4 -25.08 -4.99 -7.22
C GLN A 4 -23.82 -4.10 -7.36
N SER A 5 -23.99 -2.78 -7.38
CA SER A 5 -22.94 -1.79 -7.18
C SER A 5 -23.20 -1.23 -5.77
N THR A 6 -22.40 -1.39 -4.73
CA THR A 6 -21.01 -0.96 -4.60
C THR A 6 -20.54 -1.40 -3.21
N ILE A 7 -20.54 -2.70 -2.92
CA ILE A 7 -19.89 -3.18 -1.70
C ILE A 7 -18.39 -3.25 -2.03
N LEU A 8 -17.73 -2.11 -1.93
CA LEU A 8 -16.30 -2.07 -1.63
C LEU A 8 -16.18 -2.53 -0.17
N ASP A 9 -16.30 -3.83 0.08
CA ASP A 9 -15.79 -4.37 1.34
C ASP A 9 -14.32 -3.98 1.40
N SER A 10 -13.88 -3.38 2.51
CA SER A 10 -12.50 -2.88 2.68
C SER A 10 -11.47 -3.96 2.32
N GLU A 11 -11.78 -5.21 2.62
CA GLU A 11 -11.06 -6.43 2.22
C GLU A 11 -10.78 -6.52 0.71
N ASN A 12 -11.74 -6.13 -0.13
CA ASN A 12 -11.64 -6.23 -1.59
C ASN A 12 -10.92 -5.01 -2.20
N PHE A 13 -10.99 -3.85 -1.53
CA PHE A 13 -10.22 -2.68 -1.93
C PHE A 13 -8.71 -2.94 -1.81
N TYR A 14 -8.26 -3.65 -0.76
CA TYR A 14 -6.85 -4.01 -0.59
C TYR A 14 -6.31 -4.89 -1.72
N GLN A 15 -7.07 -5.90 -2.12
CA GLN A 15 -6.66 -6.77 -3.23
C GLN A 15 -6.62 -6.02 -4.57
N MET A 16 -7.44 -4.97 -4.74
CA MET A 16 -7.48 -4.18 -5.97
C MET A 16 -6.30 -3.22 -6.12
N VAL A 17 -5.73 -2.74 -5.02
CA VAL A 17 -4.63 -1.75 -5.04
C VAL A 17 -3.24 -2.38 -4.95
N ASN A 18 -3.16 -3.67 -4.61
CA ASN A 18 -1.91 -4.40 -4.54
C ASN A 18 -1.52 -4.94 -5.91
N ASP A 19 -0.22 -5.01 -6.17
CA ASP A 19 0.29 -5.64 -7.38
C ASP A 19 0.34 -7.19 -7.26
N ASN A 20 0.82 -7.83 -8.33
CA ASN A 20 0.97 -9.28 -8.41
C ASN A 20 2.01 -9.86 -7.44
N VAL A 21 2.77 -9.06 -6.70
CA VAL A 21 3.68 -9.52 -5.64
C VAL A 21 3.19 -9.11 -4.24
N GLY A 22 1.95 -8.62 -4.13
CA GLY A 22 1.34 -8.23 -2.86
C GLY A 22 1.80 -6.88 -2.34
N ARG A 23 2.46 -6.06 -3.16
CA ARG A 23 2.89 -4.72 -2.77
C ARG A 23 1.76 -3.72 -2.97
N SER A 24 1.45 -3.02 -1.90
CA SER A 24 0.57 -1.85 -1.92
C SER A 24 1.30 -0.62 -2.49
N PRO A 25 0.57 0.45 -2.86
CA PRO A 25 1.16 1.72 -3.28
C PRO A 25 2.13 2.30 -2.23
N LEU A 26 1.90 2.01 -0.94
CA LEU A 26 2.76 2.47 0.14
C LEU A 26 4.16 1.83 0.09
N HIS A 27 4.29 0.58 -0.39
CA HIS A 27 5.62 -0.04 -0.60
C HIS A 27 6.46 0.77 -1.60
N TYR A 28 5.82 1.24 -2.67
CA TYR A 28 6.47 2.02 -3.72
C TYR A 28 6.79 3.45 -3.26
N ALA A 29 5.86 4.11 -2.57
CA ALA A 29 6.09 5.43 -2.01
C ALA A 29 7.24 5.41 -0.98
N ALA A 30 7.27 4.40 -0.12
CA ALA A 30 8.32 4.20 0.88
C ALA A 30 9.69 3.94 0.22
N CYS A 31 9.76 3.09 -0.81
CA CYS A 31 10.99 2.82 -1.56
C CYS A 31 11.56 4.08 -2.24
N THR A 32 10.70 4.96 -2.74
CA THR A 32 11.10 6.18 -3.47
C THR A 32 11.38 7.39 -2.58
N ALA A 33 11.27 7.24 -1.25
CA ALA A 33 11.47 8.30 -0.25
C ALA A 33 10.66 9.59 -0.51
N ARG A 34 9.49 9.46 -1.14
CA ARG A 34 8.60 10.60 -1.41
C ARG A 34 7.58 10.77 -0.30
N LEU A 35 7.88 11.68 0.62
CA LEU A 35 7.09 11.93 1.82
C LEU A 35 5.64 12.28 1.48
N GLU A 36 5.42 13.13 0.48
CA GLU A 36 4.09 13.60 0.08
C GLU A 36 3.21 12.46 -0.43
N CYS A 37 3.80 11.49 -1.13
CA CYS A 37 3.08 10.29 -1.55
C CYS A 37 2.70 9.41 -0.36
N CYS A 38 3.61 9.26 0.62
CA CYS A 38 3.32 8.54 1.85
C CYS A 38 2.19 9.23 2.64
N GLU A 39 2.23 10.55 2.79
CA GLU A 39 1.19 11.31 3.52
C GLU A 39 -0.20 11.13 2.92
N VAL A 40 -0.31 11.20 1.58
CA VAL A 40 -1.60 10.96 0.90
C VAL A 40 -2.07 9.52 1.09
N LEU A 41 -1.17 8.54 0.99
CA LEU A 41 -1.52 7.12 1.11
C LEU A 41 -1.79 6.67 2.55
N LEU A 42 -1.33 7.44 3.54
CA LEU A 42 -1.60 7.23 4.97
C LEU A 42 -2.89 7.93 5.43
N ASP A 43 -3.63 8.61 4.55
CA ASP A 43 -4.93 9.19 4.90
C ASP A 43 -5.88 8.06 5.35
N GLU A 44 -6.34 8.13 6.60
CA GLU A 44 -7.25 7.16 7.22
C GLU A 44 -8.52 6.93 6.40
N LYS A 45 -8.95 7.92 5.60
CA LYS A 45 -10.12 7.79 4.71
C LYS A 45 -9.91 6.78 3.59
N LEU A 46 -8.66 6.53 3.19
CA LEU A 46 -8.33 5.48 2.23
C LEU A 46 -8.34 4.10 2.89
N GLY A 47 -8.20 4.04 4.21
CA GLY A 47 -8.20 2.81 4.98
C GLY A 47 -7.05 1.86 4.65
N LEU A 48 -5.99 2.30 3.96
CA LEU A 48 -4.91 1.41 3.51
C LEU A 48 -4.12 0.82 4.69
N PRO A 49 -3.71 -0.46 4.63
CA PRO A 49 -2.96 -1.07 5.72
C PRO A 49 -1.51 -0.60 5.65
N VAL A 50 -1.09 0.13 6.68
CA VAL A 50 0.25 0.74 6.75
C VAL A 50 1.37 -0.31 6.84
N ASP A 51 1.08 -1.44 7.49
CA ASP A 51 2.02 -2.55 7.72
C ASP A 51 1.74 -3.77 6.84
N GLN A 52 1.02 -3.60 5.73
CA GLN A 52 0.77 -4.68 4.78
C GLN A 52 2.09 -5.33 4.38
N LYS A 53 2.15 -6.66 4.43
CA LYS A 53 3.32 -7.40 3.95
C LYS A 53 3.15 -7.79 2.49
N ASP A 54 4.21 -7.63 1.71
CA ASP A 54 4.33 -8.23 0.38
C ASP A 54 4.53 -9.76 0.48
N ARG A 55 4.60 -10.46 -0.66
CA ARG A 55 4.81 -11.92 -0.70
C ARG A 55 6.15 -12.37 -0.12
N ASN A 56 7.13 -11.48 0.02
CA ASN A 56 8.41 -11.77 0.66
C ASN A 56 8.38 -11.47 2.18
N GLY A 57 7.25 -10.99 2.70
CA GLY A 57 7.10 -10.62 4.11
C GLY A 57 7.59 -9.21 4.43
N HIS A 58 7.94 -8.39 3.43
CA HIS A 58 8.40 -7.03 3.65
C HIS A 58 7.24 -6.08 3.84
N THR A 59 7.35 -5.17 4.81
CA THR A 59 6.43 -4.03 4.94
C THR A 59 6.94 -2.83 4.13
N PRO A 60 6.11 -1.81 3.88
CA PRO A 60 6.56 -0.58 3.24
C PRO A 60 7.79 0.04 3.92
N LEU A 61 7.82 0.05 5.25
CA LEU A 61 8.95 0.55 6.02
C LEU A 61 10.25 -0.24 5.76
N MET A 62 10.16 -1.57 5.63
CA MET A 62 11.32 -2.40 5.26
C MET A 62 11.84 -2.04 3.87
N CYS A 63 10.95 -1.73 2.92
CA CYS A 63 11.35 -1.27 1.59
C CYS A 63 12.05 0.10 1.63
N ALA A 64 11.58 1.06 2.45
CA ALA A 64 12.26 2.34 2.65
C ALA A 64 13.65 2.18 3.29
N ALA A 65 13.77 1.30 4.30
CA ALA A 65 15.05 1.04 4.93
C ALA A 65 16.05 0.41 3.94
N ALA A 66 15.58 -0.51 3.09
CA ALA A 66 16.42 -1.13 2.06
C ALA A 66 16.88 -0.15 0.98
N SER A 67 16.06 0.87 0.62
CA SER A 67 16.45 1.88 -0.37
C SER A 67 17.36 2.98 0.20
N CYS A 68 17.50 3.08 1.52
CA CYS A 68 18.36 4.07 2.19
C CYS A 68 19.83 3.64 2.33
N TYR A 69 20.18 2.43 1.87
CA TYR A 69 21.56 1.99 1.72
C TYR A 69 21.98 2.08 0.25
N PRO A 70 22.51 3.22 -0.22
CA PRO A 70 23.36 3.20 -1.40
C PRO A 70 24.65 2.46 -1.00
N ASP A 71 25.06 1.46 -1.77
CA ASP A 71 26.46 0.99 -1.74
C ASP A 71 27.43 2.16 -1.94
#